data_AF-A0A358KLV2-F1
#
_entry.id   AF-A0A358KLV2-F1
#
_cell.length_a   1.000
_cell.length_b   1.000
_cell.length_c   1.000
_cell.angle_alpha   90.00
_cell.angle_beta   90.00
_cell.angle_gamma   90.00
#
_symmetry.space_group_name_H-M   'P 1'
#
loop_
_entity.id
_entity.type
_entity.pdbx_description
1 polymer ?
#
loop_
_entity_poly.entity_id
_entity_poly.type
_entity_poly.pdbx_seq_one_letter_code
_entity_poly.pdbx_strand_id
1 'polypeptide(L)' 'QLELSLAGARDGYKRGTQTVKLPPRRGGRYDGEFADLAKVIRGEKEFEWSYDHDLAVQETVLLASGMPLE' A
#
# COMPACT_ATOMS: atom_id res chain seq x y z
N GLN A 1 8.18 -12.86 -8.30
CA GLN A 1 7.12 -13.69 -8.91
C GLN A 1 5.91 -13.70 -7.99
N LEU A 2 4.71 -13.86 -8.54
CA LEU A 2 3.42 -13.86 -7.85
C LEU A 2 2.60 -15.04 -8.37
N GLU A 3 1.87 -15.73 -7.50
CA GLU A 3 0.81 -16.66 -7.93
C GLU A 3 -0.52 -15.90 -8.04
N LEU A 4 -1.07 -15.89 -9.24
CA LEU A 4 -2.37 -15.29 -9.53
C LEU A 4 -3.38 -16.40 -9.82
N SER A 5 -4.51 -16.40 -9.13
CA SER A 5 -5.62 -17.33 -9.38
C SER A 5 -6.83 -16.56 -9.88
N LEU A 6 -7.30 -16.89 -11.09
CA LEU A 6 -8.46 -16.23 -11.70
C LEU A 6 -9.61 -17.21 -11.92
N ALA A 7 -10.83 -16.78 -11.57
CA ALA A 7 -12.05 -17.55 -11.82
C ALA A 7 -12.31 -17.76 -13.33
N GLY A 8 -11.87 -16.82 -14.18
CA GLY A 8 -11.92 -16.87 -15.64
C GLY A 8 -10.77 -16.09 -16.26
N ALA A 9 -10.47 -16.32 -17.53
CA ALA A 9 -9.41 -15.60 -18.23
C ALA A 9 -9.77 -14.11 -18.39
N ARG A 10 -8.79 -13.21 -18.20
CA ARG A 10 -8.96 -11.75 -18.34
C ARG A 10 -7.65 -11.12 -18.82
N ASP A 11 -7.72 -10.19 -19.78
CA ASP A 11 -6.62 -9.33 -20.22
C ASP A 11 -5.26 -10.04 -20.43
N GLY A 12 -5.29 -11.20 -21.11
CA GLY A 12 -4.09 -11.99 -21.40
C GLY A 12 -3.63 -12.93 -20.28
N TYR A 13 -4.35 -12.99 -19.16
CA TYR A 13 -4.15 -13.96 -18.07
C TYR A 13 -5.12 -15.13 -18.20
N LYS A 14 -4.64 -16.36 -17.93
CA LYS A 14 -5.42 -17.60 -18.03
C LYS A 14 -6.30 -17.81 -16.79
N ARG A 15 -7.39 -18.57 -16.97
CA ARG A 15 -8.17 -19.11 -15.85
C ARG A 15 -7.30 -20.05 -14.99
N GLY A 16 -7.60 -20.11 -13.69
CA GLY A 16 -6.91 -20.95 -12.73
C GLY A 16 -5.65 -20.28 -12.19
N THR A 17 -4.77 -21.06 -11.56
CA THR A 17 -3.54 -20.57 -10.94
C THR A 17 -2.41 -20.47 -11.96
N GLN A 18 -1.68 -19.36 -11.93
CA GLN A 18 -0.54 -19.11 -12.79
C GLN A 18 0.54 -18.27 -12.09
N THR A 19 1.80 -18.53 -12.45
CA THR A 19 2.91 -17.69 -12.03
C THR A 19 3.03 -16.48 -12.94
N VAL A 20 2.92 -15.29 -12.37
CA VAL A 20 3.18 -14.01 -13.04
C VAL A 20 4.57 -13.51 -12.63
N LYS A 21 5.41 -13.23 -13.64
CA LYS A 21 6.69 -12.56 -13.41
C LYS A 21 6.42 -11.07 -13.20
N LEU A 22 6.57 -10.64 -11.96
CA LEU A 22 6.59 -9.22 -11.64
C LEU A 22 7.90 -8.62 -12.17
N PRO A 23 7.90 -7.35 -12.62
CA PRO A 23 9.13 -6.65 -12.94
C PRO A 23 10.08 -6.66 -11.73
N PRO A 24 11.40 -6.53 -11.94
CA PRO A 24 12.33 -6.38 -10.83
C PRO A 24 11.90 -5.19 -9.96
N ARG A 25 11.98 -5.36 -8.64
CA ARG A 25 11.69 -4.27 -7.71
C ARG A 25 12.64 -3.12 -8.01
N ARG A 26 12.08 -1.94 -8.25
CA ARG A 26 12.86 -0.70 -8.38
C ARG A 26 13.11 -0.20 -6.96
N GLY A 27 14.30 -0.46 -6.42
CA GLY A 27 14.69 -0.07 -5.08
C GLY A 27 14.31 -1.07 -3.97
N GLY A 28 14.74 -0.75 -2.75
CA GLY A 28 14.34 -1.40 -1.52
C GLY A 28 12.88 -1.15 -1.18
N ARG A 29 12.34 -1.96 -0.25
CA ARG A 29 10.93 -1.91 0.15
C ARG A 29 10.50 -0.52 0.65
N TYR A 30 11.42 0.26 1.21
CA TYR A 30 11.14 1.52 1.89
C TYR A 30 11.85 2.73 1.25
N ASP A 31 12.51 2.56 0.11
CA ASP A 31 13.33 3.62 -0.49
C ASP A 31 12.48 4.83 -0.85
N GLY A 32 11.25 4.61 -1.34
CA GLY A 32 10.33 5.68 -1.69
C GLY A 32 9.86 6.45 -0.46
N GLU A 33 9.54 5.74 0.61
CA GLU A 33 9.06 6.28 1.88
C GLU A 33 10.14 7.12 2.56
N PHE A 34 11.39 6.63 2.62
CA PHE A 34 12.50 7.40 3.17
C PHE A 34 12.90 8.59 2.28
N ALA A 35 12.83 8.45 0.96
CA ALA A 35 13.06 9.56 0.05
C ALA A 35 12.00 10.66 0.21
N ASP A 36 10.73 10.30 0.43
CA ASP A 36 9.66 11.25 0.68
C ASP A 36 9.81 11.93 2.05
N LEU A 37 10.11 11.15 3.10
CA LEU A 37 10.40 11.68 4.44
C LEU A 37 11.56 12.68 4.40
N ALA A 38 12.62 12.38 3.65
CA ALA A 38 13.76 13.28 3.51
C ALA A 38 13.37 14.62 2.87
N LYS A 39 12.44 14.64 1.89
CA LYS A 39 11.92 15.87 1.30
C LYS A 39 11.18 16.71 2.34
N VAL A 40 10.36 16.07 3.18
CA VAL A 40 9.63 16.75 4.24
C VAL A 40 10.58 17.37 5.27
N ILE A 41 11.58 16.62 5.72
CA ILE A 41 12.61 17.12 6.66
C ILE A 41 13.37 18.33 6.07
N ARG A 42 13.61 18.34 4.76
CA ARG A 42 14.28 19.45 4.06
C ARG A 42 13.34 20.62 3.75
N GLY A 43 12.04 20.53 4.06
CA GLY A 43 11.05 21.56 3.75
C GLY A 43 10.70 21.65 2.25
N GLU A 44 11.03 20.62 1.47
CA GLU A 44 10.74 20.56 0.03
C GLU A 44 9.28 20.17 -0.24
N LYS A 45 8.60 19.62 0.77
CA LYS A 45 7.23 19.09 0.71
C LYS A 45 6.64 19.07 2.12
N GLU A 46 5.32 19.22 2.25
CA GLU A 46 4.60 18.92 3.49
C GLU A 46 4.12 17.46 3.52
N PHE A 47 3.90 16.89 4.71
CA PHE A 47 3.27 15.58 4.80
C PHE A 47 1.93 15.57 4.05
N GLU A 48 1.70 14.53 3.25
CA GLU A 48 0.43 14.40 2.49
C GLU A 48 -0.77 14.26 3.42
N TRP A 49 -0.56 13.73 4.62
CA TRP A 49 -1.58 13.47 5.61
C TRP A 49 -1.22 14.13 6.93
N SER A 50 -2.21 14.75 7.55
CA SER A 50 -2.09 15.31 8.89
C SER A 50 -2.27 14.22 9.95
N TYR A 51 -1.83 14.52 11.17
CA TYR A 51 -2.14 13.70 12.34
C TYR A 51 -3.64 13.41 12.48
N ASP A 52 -4.49 14.43 12.29
CA ASP A 52 -5.95 14.27 12.41
C ASP A 52 -6.51 13.32 11.35
N HIS A 53 -5.93 13.32 10.14
CA HIS A 53 -6.31 12.36 9.10
C HIS A 53 -5.98 10.94 9.53
N ASP A 54 -4.74 10.70 9.96
CA ASP A 54 -4.29 9.37 10.36
C ASP A 54 -5.08 8.86 11.57
N LEU A 55 -5.34 9.72 12.56
CA LEU A 55 -6.17 9.39 13.72
C LEU A 55 -7.57 8.94 13.30
N ALA A 56 -8.24 9.73 12.45
CA ALA A 56 -9.59 9.40 11.98
C ALA A 56 -9.63 8.07 11.20
N VAL A 57 -8.61 7.79 10.38
CA VAL A 57 -8.50 6.51 9.67
C VAL A 57 -8.35 5.35 10.66
N GLN A 58 -7.47 5.46 11.65
CA GLN A 58 -7.24 4.38 12.61
C GLN A 58 -8.46 4.13 13.51
N GLU A 59 -9.11 5.18 14.00
CA GLU A 59 -10.36 5.05 14.78
C GLU A 59 -11.46 4.39 13.95
N THR A 60 -11.59 4.78 12.68
CA THR A 60 -12.58 4.18 11.77
C THR A 60 -12.33 2.68 11.57
N VAL A 61 -11.06 2.28 11.40
CA VAL A 61 -10.70 0.86 11.26
C VAL A 61 -11.04 0.06 12.50
N LEU A 62 -10.78 0.61 13.69
CA LEU A 62 -11.13 -0.04 14.97
C LEU A 62 -12.65 -0.25 15.08
N LEU A 63 -13.42 0.82 14.88
CA LEU A 63 -14.89 0.76 14.96
C LEU A 63 -15.49 -0.19 13.92
N ALA A 64 -15.00 -0.16 12.68
CA ALA A 64 -15.45 -1.07 11.62
C ALA A 64 -15.12 -2.53 11.92
N SER A 65 -14.08 -2.77 12.71
CA SER A 65 -13.69 -4.11 13.19
C SER A 65 -14.42 -4.53 14.47
N GLY A 66 -15.35 -3.71 14.99
CA GLY A 66 -16.07 -3.96 16.23
C GLY A 66 -15.22 -3.79 17.49
N MET A 67 -14.09 -3.10 17.39
CA MET A 67 -13.18 -2.80 18.50
C MET A 67 -13.52 -1.45 19.12
N PRO A 68 -13.40 -1.29 20.45
CA PRO A 68 -13.56 0.00 21.10
C PRO A 68 -12.33 0.89 20.82
N LEU A 69 -12.50 2.20 21.04
CA LEU A 69 -11.39 3.17 20.99
C LEU A 69 -10.65 3.27 22.33
N GLU A 70 -11.17 2.60 23.38
CA GLU A 70 -10.62 2.50 24.74
C GLU A 70 -10.73 1.07 25.29
#